data_AF-A0AAX3K7I4-F1
#
_entry.id   AF-A0AAX3K7I4-F1
#
_cell.length_a   1.000
_cell.length_b   1.000
_cell.length_c   1.000
_cell.angle_alpha   90.00
_cell.angle_beta   90.00
_cell.angle_gamma   90.00
#
_symmetry.space_group_name_H-M   'P 1'
#
loop_
_entity.id
_entity.type
_entity.pdbx_description
1 polymer ?
#
loop_
_entity_poly.entity_id
_entity_poly.type
_entity_poly.pdbx_seq_one_letter_code
_entity_poly.pdbx_strand_id
1 'polypeptide(L)'
;MDNISQMIKNMGVMAYIIPAVLIIYVVGIVIWSKKRKQGYEKWLSEHPDAVKIYLTTGFNAITSKTLSGRILSPNAYPTIAYEGTKSVIYALPGTVDVELTYSYTRPGVLHKNVTTTWGPTKLSLEVEKGKTYSLAFDKDEETFKFSVDN
;
A
#
# COMPACT_ATOMS: atom_id res chain seq x y z
N MET A 1 -39.25 10.97 10.18
CA MET A 1 -38.55 11.77 9.15
C MET A 1 -38.41 13.26 9.52
N ASP A 2 -39.09 13.76 10.56
CA ASP A 2 -39.12 15.20 10.90
C ASP A 2 -37.87 15.77 11.60
N ASN A 3 -37.14 14.96 12.38
CA ASN A 3 -36.01 15.47 13.17
C ASN A 3 -34.84 15.97 12.30
N ILE A 4 -34.52 15.27 11.21
CA ILE A 4 -33.40 15.64 10.32
C ILE A 4 -33.75 16.90 9.53
N SER A 5 -34.99 17.01 9.05
CA SER A 5 -35.47 18.18 8.29
C SER A 5 -35.50 19.46 9.15
N GLN A 6 -35.93 19.34 10.41
CA GLN A 6 -35.88 20.45 11.36
C GLN A 6 -34.44 20.84 11.74
N MET A 7 -33.54 19.86 11.90
CA MET A 7 -32.11 20.13 12.17
C MET A 7 -31.44 20.89 11.02
N ILE A 8 -31.72 20.50 9.76
CA ILE A 8 -31.18 21.14 8.55
C ILE A 8 -31.69 22.58 8.41
N LYS A 9 -32.96 22.85 8.73
CA LYS A 9 -33.53 24.20 8.72
C LYS A 9 -32.92 25.11 9.79
N ASN A 10 -32.60 24.57 10.98
CA ASN A 10 -32.02 25.35 12.09
C ASN A 10 -30.50 25.60 11.95
N MET A 11 -29.79 24.83 11.11
CA MET A 11 -28.33 24.95 10.90
C MET A 11 -27.92 26.02 9.87
N GLY A 12 -28.88 26.73 9.26
CA GLY A 12 -28.60 27.77 8.27
C GLY A 12 -27.85 27.23 7.03
N VAL A 13 -27.11 28.11 6.34
CA VAL A 13 -26.40 27.80 5.09
C VAL A 13 -25.41 26.62 5.23
N MET A 14 -24.89 26.37 6.44
CA MET A 14 -23.93 25.30 6.73
C MET A 14 -24.49 23.89 6.49
N ALA A 15 -25.81 23.70 6.60
CA ALA A 15 -26.44 22.40 6.34
C ALA A 15 -26.35 21.95 4.87
N TYR A 16 -26.12 22.90 3.94
CA TYR A 16 -25.95 22.62 2.52
C TYR A 16 -24.46 22.61 2.10
N ILE A 17 -23.63 23.44 2.75
CA ILE A 17 -22.20 23.50 2.46
C ILE A 17 -21.50 22.19 2.85
N ILE A 18 -21.77 21.63 4.02
CA ILE A 18 -21.13 20.39 4.50
C ILE A 18 -21.35 19.21 3.53
N PRO A 19 -22.59 18.86 3.12
CA PRO A 19 -22.79 17.77 2.17
C PRO A 19 -22.22 18.09 0.79
N ALA A 20 -22.25 19.35 0.32
CA ALA A 20 -21.64 19.73 -0.96
C ALA A 20 -20.11 19.51 -0.96
N VAL A 21 -19.42 19.91 0.12
CA VAL A 21 -17.97 19.66 0.28
C VAL A 21 -17.67 18.17 0.37
N LEU A 22 -18.49 17.40 1.11
CA LEU A 22 -18.33 15.95 1.18
C LEU A 22 -18.49 15.28 -0.19
N ILE A 23 -19.44 15.71 -1.02
CA ILE A 23 -19.62 15.19 -2.39
C ILE A 23 -18.37 15.47 -3.23
N ILE A 24 -17.86 16.71 -3.22
CA ILE A 24 -16.64 17.08 -3.97
C ILE A 24 -15.45 16.25 -3.49
N TYR A 25 -15.31 16.07 -2.16
CA TYR A 25 -14.25 15.27 -1.57
C TYR A 25 -14.30 13.80 -2.01
N VAL A 26 -15.49 13.19 -1.99
CA VAL A 26 -15.69 11.80 -2.46
C VAL A 26 -15.36 11.68 -3.95
N VAL A 27 -15.79 12.63 -4.79
CA VAL A 27 -15.45 12.63 -6.23
C VAL A 27 -13.94 12.73 -6.43
N GLY A 28 -13.25 13.58 -5.67
CA GLY A 28 -11.79 13.70 -5.70
C GLY A 28 -11.08 12.38 -5.39
N ILE A 29 -11.51 11.68 -4.34
CA ILE A 29 -10.97 10.35 -3.97
C ILE A 29 -11.17 9.34 -5.10
N VAL A 30 -12.34 9.31 -5.73
CA VAL A 30 -12.64 8.36 -6.82
C VAL A 30 -11.73 8.60 -8.03
N ILE A 31 -11.55 9.85 -8.44
CA ILE A 31 -10.66 10.20 -9.56
C ILE A 31 -9.20 9.85 -9.25
N TRP A 32 -8.74 10.18 -8.05
CA TRP A 32 -7.37 9.86 -7.62
C TRP A 32 -7.13 8.35 -7.56
N SER A 33 -8.08 7.59 -7.01
CA SER A 33 -8.02 6.13 -6.98
C SER A 33 -7.96 5.53 -8.38
N LYS A 34 -8.78 6.02 -9.32
CA LYS A 34 -8.74 5.58 -10.73
C LYS A 34 -7.40 5.88 -11.39
N LYS A 35 -6.87 7.10 -11.26
CA LYS A 35 -5.56 7.47 -11.84
C LYS A 35 -4.43 6.61 -11.31
N ARG A 36 -4.45 6.28 -10.01
CA ARG A 36 -3.45 5.41 -9.38
C ARG A 36 -3.50 3.99 -9.95
N LYS A 37 -4.70 3.44 -10.15
CA LYS A 37 -4.88 2.11 -10.76
C LYS A 37 -4.42 2.07 -12.22
N GLN A 38 -4.81 3.08 -13.00
CA GLN A 38 -4.45 3.20 -14.41
C GLN A 38 -2.93 3.14 -14.65
N GLY A 39 -2.12 3.68 -13.73
CA GLY A 39 -0.67 3.70 -13.87
C GLY A 39 -0.05 2.31 -13.96
N TYR A 40 -0.35 1.42 -13.00
CA TYR A 40 0.18 0.06 -13.01
C TYR A 40 -0.61 -0.86 -13.96
N GLU A 41 -1.92 -0.64 -14.16
CA GLU A 41 -2.71 -1.43 -15.13
C GLU A 41 -2.23 -1.24 -16.56
N LYS A 42 -1.85 0.00 -16.94
CA LYS A 42 -1.25 0.28 -18.24
C LYS A 42 0.07 -0.47 -18.41
N TRP A 43 0.92 -0.43 -17.38
CA TRP A 43 2.21 -1.13 -17.40
C TRP A 43 2.01 -2.65 -17.49
N LEU A 44 1.06 -3.22 -16.75
CA LEU A 44 0.71 -4.65 -16.85
C LEU A 44 0.15 -5.03 -18.22
N SER A 45 -0.53 -4.10 -18.91
CA SER A 45 -1.03 -4.33 -20.27
C SER A 45 0.10 -4.37 -21.29
N GLU A 46 1.15 -3.58 -21.09
CA GLU A 46 2.37 -3.59 -21.90
C GLU A 46 3.27 -4.80 -21.58
N HIS A 47 3.13 -5.36 -20.37
CA HIS A 47 3.94 -6.46 -19.85
C HIS A 47 3.08 -7.60 -19.27
N PRO A 48 2.42 -8.41 -20.12
CA PRO A 48 1.54 -9.49 -19.68
C PRO A 48 2.27 -10.61 -18.90
N ASP A 49 3.59 -10.67 -19.05
CA ASP A 49 4.45 -11.65 -18.39
C ASP A 49 4.92 -11.21 -17.00
N ALA A 50 4.45 -10.06 -16.51
CA ALA A 50 4.82 -9.53 -15.22
C ALA A 50 4.44 -10.45 -14.05
N VAL A 51 5.39 -10.55 -13.12
CA VAL A 51 5.30 -11.29 -11.87
C VAL A 51 4.87 -10.35 -10.75
N LYS A 52 4.08 -10.88 -9.81
CA LYS A 52 3.61 -10.17 -8.63
C LYS A 52 4.40 -10.60 -7.41
N ILE A 53 4.92 -9.62 -6.68
CA ILE A 53 5.57 -9.82 -5.38
C ILE A 53 4.74 -9.06 -4.34
N TYR A 54 3.97 -9.77 -3.53
CA TYR A 54 3.18 -9.20 -2.46
C TYR A 54 4.08 -8.86 -1.27
N LEU A 55 3.99 -7.62 -0.80
CA LEU A 55 4.65 -7.16 0.41
C LEU A 55 3.72 -7.39 1.59
N THR A 56 4.18 -8.17 2.57
CA THR A 56 3.42 -8.43 3.79
C THR A 56 3.45 -7.19 4.69
N THR A 57 2.39 -6.39 4.58
CA THR A 57 2.12 -5.24 5.43
C THR A 57 0.87 -5.51 6.27
N GLY A 58 0.70 -4.78 7.37
CA GLY A 58 -0.45 -4.98 8.24
C GLY A 58 -0.66 -3.83 9.20
N PHE A 59 -1.91 -3.43 9.38
CA PHE A 59 -2.30 -2.43 10.35
C PHE A 59 -3.42 -2.98 11.21
N ASN A 60 -3.19 -3.04 12.52
CA ASN A 60 -4.20 -3.38 13.52
C ASN A 60 -4.38 -2.17 14.44
N ALA A 61 -5.44 -2.17 15.26
CA ALA A 61 -5.74 -1.07 16.20
C ALA A 61 -4.58 -0.71 17.15
N ILE A 62 -3.63 -1.62 17.34
CA ILE A 62 -2.57 -1.53 18.32
C ILE A 62 -1.18 -1.41 17.65
N THR A 63 -0.97 -2.06 16.51
CA THR A 63 0.37 -2.17 15.89
C THR A 63 0.31 -1.95 14.39
N SER A 64 1.33 -1.30 13.83
CA SER A 64 1.50 -1.16 12.39
C SER A 64 2.80 -1.82 11.91
N LYS A 65 2.70 -2.53 10.79
CA LYS A 65 3.80 -3.16 10.05
C LYS A 65 3.79 -2.56 8.66
N THR A 66 4.81 -1.80 8.33
CA THR A 66 4.95 -1.17 7.01
C THR A 66 6.20 -1.68 6.34
N LEU A 67 6.04 -2.14 5.10
CA LEU A 67 7.13 -2.51 4.23
C LEU A 67 7.10 -1.58 3.03
N SER A 68 8.16 -0.80 2.88
CA SER A 68 8.24 0.26 1.88
C SER A 68 9.66 0.30 1.32
N GLY A 69 9.81 0.84 0.13
CA GLY A 69 11.12 0.89 -0.49
C GLY A 69 11.10 1.37 -1.92
N ARG A 70 12.23 1.21 -2.58
CA ARG A 70 12.48 1.67 -3.94
C ARG A 70 12.85 0.47 -4.79
N ILE A 71 12.29 0.43 -5.99
CA ILE A 71 12.70 -0.54 -6.99
C ILE A 71 13.91 0.05 -7.72
N LEU A 72 15.02 -0.68 -7.76
CA LEU A 72 16.25 -0.25 -8.42
C LEU A 72 16.37 -0.81 -9.84
N SER A 73 15.73 -1.96 -10.10
CA SER A 73 15.78 -2.62 -11.40
C SER A 73 14.94 -1.89 -12.46
N PRO A 74 15.45 -1.71 -13.70
CA PRO A 74 14.69 -1.15 -14.81
C PRO A 74 13.59 -2.09 -15.33
N ASN A 75 13.70 -3.39 -15.01
CA ASN A 75 12.77 -4.43 -15.48
C ASN A 75 11.53 -4.55 -14.57
N ALA A 76 11.25 -3.55 -13.76
CA ALA A 76 10.16 -3.57 -12.80
C ALA A 76 9.43 -2.23 -12.76
N TYR A 77 8.17 -2.28 -12.34
CA TYR A 77 7.36 -1.08 -12.19
C TYR A 77 8.01 -0.19 -11.11
N PRO A 78 8.31 1.09 -11.40
CA PRO A 78 9.18 1.92 -10.56
C PRO A 78 8.57 2.31 -9.20
N THR A 79 7.30 1.96 -8.95
CA THR A 79 6.60 2.28 -7.71
C THR A 79 5.91 1.06 -7.14
N ILE A 80 5.73 1.02 -5.82
CA ILE A 80 4.93 -0.02 -5.16
C ILE A 80 3.45 0.25 -5.48
N ALA A 81 2.80 -0.70 -6.15
CA ALA A 81 1.38 -0.66 -6.43
C ALA A 81 0.58 -1.25 -5.27
N TYR A 82 -0.74 -1.07 -5.30
CA TYR A 82 -1.64 -1.48 -4.23
C TYR A 82 -2.84 -2.21 -4.82
N GLU A 83 -2.90 -3.52 -4.59
CA GLU A 83 -4.06 -4.36 -4.90
C GLU A 83 -4.96 -4.45 -3.66
N GLY A 84 -5.95 -3.57 -3.60
CA GLY A 84 -6.83 -3.45 -2.43
C GLY A 84 -6.06 -2.94 -1.21
N THR A 85 -5.91 -3.79 -0.19
CA THR A 85 -5.15 -3.49 1.02
C THR A 85 -3.71 -3.99 0.98
N LYS A 86 -3.35 -4.80 -0.03
CA LYS A 86 -2.02 -5.40 -0.16
C LYS A 86 -1.13 -4.51 -1.01
N SER A 87 0.10 -4.30 -0.54
CA SER A 87 1.16 -3.68 -1.34
C SER A 87 1.77 -4.73 -2.27
N VAL A 88 1.97 -4.39 -3.54
CA VAL A 88 2.52 -5.31 -4.56
C VAL A 88 3.59 -4.62 -5.39
N ILE A 89 4.67 -5.34 -5.67
CA ILE A 89 5.69 -4.97 -6.65
C ILE A 89 5.43 -5.78 -7.90
N TYR A 90 5.36 -5.10 -9.05
CA TYR A 90 5.30 -5.76 -10.34
C TYR A 90 6.68 -5.74 -10.99
N ALA A 91 7.13 -6.90 -11.45
CA ALA A 91 8.42 -7.03 -12.10
C ALA A 91 8.39 -8.03 -13.25
N LEU A 92 9.21 -7.83 -14.26
CA LEU A 92 9.40 -8.81 -15.32
C LEU A 92 10.16 -10.04 -14.78
N PRO A 93 9.96 -11.22 -15.39
CA PRO A 93 10.72 -12.42 -15.03
C PRO A 93 12.23 -12.18 -15.16
N GLY A 94 12.99 -12.60 -14.15
CA GLY A 94 14.44 -12.42 -14.05
C GLY A 94 14.87 -11.94 -12.67
N THR A 95 16.04 -11.30 -12.61
CA THR A 95 16.60 -10.75 -11.37
C THR A 95 16.12 -9.32 -11.16
N VAL A 96 15.55 -9.06 -9.99
CA VAL A 96 14.96 -7.78 -9.62
C VAL A 96 15.59 -7.28 -8.34
N ASP A 97 16.34 -6.19 -8.46
CA ASP A 97 16.93 -5.51 -7.31
C ASP A 97 15.93 -4.53 -6.69
N VAL A 98 15.64 -4.75 -5.42
CA VAL A 98 14.77 -3.90 -4.60
C VAL A 98 15.53 -3.44 -3.36
N GLU A 99 15.31 -2.19 -2.98
CA GLU A 99 15.79 -1.64 -1.71
C GLU A 99 14.59 -1.49 -0.79
N LEU A 100 14.55 -2.28 0.29
CA LEU A 100 13.41 -2.33 1.18
C LEU A 100 13.79 -1.90 2.59
N THR A 101 12.83 -1.24 3.22
CA THR A 101 12.86 -0.77 4.60
C THR A 101 11.61 -1.28 5.29
N TYR A 102 11.82 -1.97 6.41
CA TYR A 102 10.78 -2.44 7.29
C TYR A 102 10.63 -1.49 8.48
N SER A 103 9.41 -1.08 8.79
CA SER A 103 9.11 -0.33 10.02
C SER A 103 7.98 -1.00 10.78
N TYR A 104 8.18 -1.12 12.10
CA TYR A 104 7.21 -1.68 13.02
C TYR A 104 6.91 -0.67 14.12
N THR A 105 5.65 -0.29 14.26
CA THR A 105 5.19 0.56 15.36
C THR A 105 4.37 -0.27 16.34
N ARG A 106 4.72 -0.17 17.63
CA ARG A 106 3.98 -0.78 18.75
C ARG A 106 3.62 0.29 19.79
N PRO A 107 2.56 0.07 20.59
CA PRO A 107 2.23 1.01 21.66
C PRO A 107 3.28 0.86 22.77
N GLY A 108 3.77 1.98 23.28
CA GLY A 108 4.67 1.99 24.44
C GLY A 108 3.90 2.01 25.76
N VAL A 109 4.59 1.60 26.82
CA VAL A 109 4.07 1.55 28.21
C VAL A 109 3.72 2.94 28.76
N LEU A 110 4.27 4.02 28.18
CA LEU A 110 4.16 5.41 28.63
C LEU A 110 3.47 6.33 27.59
N HIS A 111 2.35 5.89 27.01
CA HIS A 111 1.54 6.65 26.03
C HIS A 111 2.30 7.15 24.77
N LYS A 112 3.49 6.61 24.49
CA LYS A 112 4.28 6.94 23.30
C LYS A 112 4.46 5.72 22.43
N ASN A 113 4.05 5.82 21.18
CA ASN A 113 4.30 4.78 20.19
C ASN A 113 5.81 4.68 19.91
N VAL A 114 6.32 3.45 19.86
CA VAL A 114 7.72 3.17 19.51
C VAL A 114 7.73 2.58 18.12
N THR A 115 8.38 3.29 17.19
CA THR A 115 8.62 2.80 15.82
C THR A 115 10.06 2.36 15.72
N THR A 116 10.25 1.07 15.43
CA THR A 116 11.55 0.52 15.07
C THR A 116 11.61 0.39 13.56
N THR A 117 12.69 0.86 12.96
CA THR A 117 12.91 0.80 11.51
C THR A 117 14.19 0.02 11.25
N TRP A 118 14.10 -0.95 10.36
CA TRP A 118 15.20 -1.75 9.84
C TRP A 118 15.33 -1.41 8.35
N GLY A 119 16.47 -0.83 7.94
CA GLY A 119 16.73 -0.57 6.52
C GLY A 119 17.85 0.44 6.28
N PRO A 120 18.08 0.83 5.01
CA PRO A 120 17.59 0.17 3.79
C PRO A 120 18.47 -1.04 3.42
N THR A 121 17.83 -2.18 3.12
CA THR A 121 18.53 -3.40 2.70
C THR A 121 18.27 -3.65 1.22
N LYS A 122 19.36 -3.86 0.47
CA LYS A 122 19.30 -4.25 -0.93
C LYS A 122 19.08 -5.75 -1.03
N LEU A 123 18.06 -6.15 -1.78
CA LEU A 123 17.69 -7.54 -2.01
C LEU A 123 17.59 -7.78 -3.51
N SER A 124 18.28 -8.80 -3.98
CA SER A 124 18.12 -9.30 -5.35
C SER A 124 17.14 -10.47 -5.30
N LEU A 125 15.96 -10.28 -5.88
CA LEU A 125 14.90 -11.28 -5.94
C LEU A 125 14.91 -11.93 -7.32
N GLU A 126 14.96 -13.25 -7.37
CA GLU A 126 14.79 -14.00 -8.62
C GLU A 126 13.33 -14.39 -8.77
N VAL A 127 12.70 -13.88 -9.83
CA VAL A 127 11.28 -14.08 -10.12
C VAL A 127 11.08 -14.79 -11.45
N GLU A 128 10.28 -15.85 -11.43
CA GLU A 128 9.94 -16.62 -12.62
C GLU A 128 8.53 -16.29 -13.13
N LYS A 129 8.35 -16.40 -14.44
CA LYS A 129 7.05 -16.21 -15.10
C LYS A 129 6.00 -17.16 -14.53
N GLY A 130 4.82 -16.62 -14.21
CA GLY A 130 3.66 -17.41 -13.77
C GLY A 130 3.68 -17.82 -12.30
N LYS A 131 4.73 -17.49 -11.54
CA LYS A 131 4.74 -17.63 -10.08
C LYS A 131 4.31 -16.32 -9.44
N THR A 132 3.70 -16.42 -8.26
CA THR A 132 3.42 -15.29 -7.39
C THR A 132 4.31 -15.42 -6.17
N TYR A 133 4.82 -14.31 -5.66
CA TYR A 133 5.71 -14.33 -4.51
C TYR A 133 5.16 -13.47 -3.38
N SER A 134 5.53 -13.83 -2.16
CA SER A 134 5.28 -13.08 -0.95
C SER A 134 6.61 -12.74 -0.30
N LEU A 135 6.74 -11.48 0.13
CA LEU A 135 7.90 -10.98 0.83
C LEU A 135 7.45 -10.46 2.20
N ALA A 136 7.98 -11.09 3.25
CA ALA A 136 7.73 -10.72 4.63
C ALA A 136 9.03 -10.38 5.33
N PHE A 137 8.95 -9.54 6.37
CA PHE A 137 10.07 -9.31 7.26
C PHE A 137 9.88 -10.17 8.52
N ASP A 138 10.85 -11.04 8.77
CA ASP A 138 10.95 -11.79 10.02
C ASP A 138 11.64 -10.91 11.06
N LYS A 139 10.96 -10.70 12.20
CA LYS A 139 11.49 -9.86 13.27
C LYS A 139 12.40 -10.61 14.23
N ASP A 140 12.23 -11.92 14.32
CA ASP A 140 12.99 -12.75 15.24
C ASP A 140 14.37 -13.01 14.63
N GLU A 141 14.42 -13.22 13.31
CA GLU A 141 15.68 -13.35 12.55
C GLU A 141 16.21 -12.01 12.01
N GLU A 142 15.43 -10.93 12.08
CA GLU A 142 15.72 -9.61 11.49
C GLU A 142 16.06 -9.66 9.98
N THR A 143 15.48 -10.62 9.25
CA THR A 143 15.74 -10.85 7.83
C THR A 143 14.48 -10.82 6.98
N PHE A 144 14.65 -10.58 5.68
CA PHE A 144 13.57 -10.64 4.70
C PHE A 144 13.39 -12.07 4.22
N LYS A 145 12.17 -12.61 4.40
CA LYS A 145 11.77 -13.93 3.92
C LYS A 145 10.99 -13.78 2.63
N PHE A 146 11.57 -14.29 1.56
CA PHE A 146 10.96 -14.39 0.24
C PHE A 146 10.42 -15.80 0.03
N SER A 147 9.16 -15.93 -0.35
CA SER A 147 8.50 -17.23 -0.52
C SER A 147 7.57 -17.19 -1.72
N VAL A 148 7.35 -18.35 -2.36
CA VAL A 148 6.35 -18.48 -3.41
C VAL A 148 4.97 -18.52 -2.74
N ASP A 149 4.09 -17.61 -3.14
CA ASP A 149 2.68 -17.61 -2.73
C ASP A 149 1.98 -18.65 -3.61
N ASN A 150 1.53 -19.74 -2.99
CA ASN A 150 0.98 -20.94 -3.66
C ASN A 150 -0.56 -20.90 -3.69
#